data_AF-A0A952B0J1-F1
#
_entry.id   AF-A0A952B0J1-F1
#
_cell.length_a   1.000
_cell.length_b   1.000
_cell.length_c   1.000
_cell.angle_alpha   90.00
_cell.angle_beta   90.00
_cell.angle_gamma   90.00
#
_symmetry.space_group_name_H-M   'P 1'
#
loop_
_entity.id
_entity.type
_entity.pdbx_description
1 polymer ?
#
loop_
_entity_poly.entity_id
_entity_poly.type
_entity_poly.pdbx_seq_one_letter_code
_entity_poly.pdbx_strand_id
1 'polypeptide(L)'
;MLKRKSTPTAAPVADRYEQAIQQARDLVEEYKANAAPLHAAYKDAQRAHAALVAERESLAQTLKEFDAGNSNPFTSTDEYTAALFRFRSLPALIQDAYKAEDDAQDSYMRVVWAKEGAVETLMQDTLKEIDTRRAELKAEFDALRFTR
;
A
#
# COMPACT_ATOMS: atom_id res chain seq x y z
N MET A 1 9.22 57.93 28.80
CA MET A 1 9.36 56.47 29.00
C MET A 1 8.77 55.74 27.81
N LEU A 2 9.59 55.26 26.89
CA LEU A 2 9.15 54.50 25.71
C LEU A 2 9.00 53.02 26.10
N LYS A 3 7.75 52.56 26.27
CA LYS A 3 7.47 51.12 26.39
C LYS A 3 7.71 50.49 25.02
N ARG A 4 8.81 49.74 24.86
CA ARG A 4 9.00 48.84 23.71
C ARG A 4 7.88 47.81 23.75
N LYS A 5 6.95 47.87 22.80
CA LYS A 5 6.02 46.78 22.52
C LYS A 5 6.87 45.59 22.06
N SER A 6 7.05 44.62 22.93
CA SER A 6 7.55 43.29 22.56
C SER A 6 6.52 42.65 21.63
N THR A 7 6.88 42.44 20.37
CA THR A 7 6.12 41.62 19.42
C THR A 7 6.22 40.14 19.84
N PRO A 8 5.12 39.48 20.23
CA PRO A 8 5.11 38.05 20.48
C PRO A 8 4.45 37.37 19.29
N THR A 9 5.15 37.09 18.18
CA THR A 9 4.43 36.54 17.00
C THR A 9 5.27 35.79 15.97
N ALA A 10 6.34 35.11 16.39
CA ALA A 10 7.08 34.19 15.50
C ALA A 10 7.15 32.76 16.06
N ALA A 11 7.41 32.58 17.37
CA ALA A 11 7.45 31.26 18.02
C ALA A 11 6.18 30.39 17.84
N PRO A 12 4.94 30.90 18.03
CA PRO A 12 3.75 30.04 17.97
C PRO A 12 3.40 29.52 16.57
N VAL A 13 4.06 30.03 15.53
CA VAL A 13 3.86 29.58 14.14
C VAL A 13 4.81 28.43 13.79
N ALA A 14 6.06 28.48 14.26
CA ALA A 14 7.02 27.39 14.08
C ALA A 14 6.54 26.10 14.79
N ASP A 15 6.03 26.23 16.02
CA ASP A 15 5.51 25.11 16.80
C ASP A 15 4.32 24.42 16.11
N ARG A 16 3.49 25.16 15.37
CA ARG A 16 2.35 24.60 14.61
C ARG A 16 2.81 23.84 13.37
N TYR A 17 3.81 24.34 12.65
CA TYR A 17 4.38 23.60 11.52
C TYR A 17 5.08 22.32 11.98
N GLU A 18 5.79 22.37 13.11
CA GLU A 18 6.39 21.16 13.71
C GLU A 18 5.32 20.15 14.13
N GLN A 19 4.19 20.59 14.68
CA GLN A 19 3.04 19.73 14.96
C GLN A 19 2.44 19.10 13.70
N ALA A 20 2.24 19.86 12.61
CA ALA A 20 1.73 19.33 11.35
C ALA A 20 2.69 18.32 10.71
N ILE A 21 4.00 18.58 10.77
CA ILE A 21 5.04 17.65 10.32
C ILE A 21 5.02 16.37 11.16
N GLN A 22 4.83 16.48 12.48
CA GLN A 22 4.75 15.31 13.34
C GLN A 22 3.49 14.49 13.07
N GLN A 23 2.33 15.14 12.90
CA GLN A 23 1.07 14.49 12.51
C GLN A 23 1.20 13.75 11.17
N ALA A 24 1.86 14.35 10.18
CA ALA A 24 2.14 13.71 8.89
C ALA A 24 3.01 12.45 9.07
N ARG A 25 4.03 12.49 9.94
CA ARG A 25 4.90 11.35 10.24
C ARG A 25 4.12 10.24 10.94
N ASP A 26 3.31 10.56 11.93
CA ASP A 26 2.52 9.60 12.70
C ASP A 26 1.51 8.88 11.78
N LEU A 27 0.81 9.64 10.91
CA LEU A 27 -0.05 9.08 9.87
C LEU A 27 0.71 8.11 8.96
N VAL A 28 1.89 8.50 8.47
CA VAL A 28 2.71 7.64 7.61
C VAL A 28 3.12 6.34 8.32
N GLU A 29 3.48 6.39 9.59
CA GLU A 29 3.84 5.20 10.37
C GLU A 29 2.63 4.29 10.64
N GLU A 30 1.45 4.86 10.95
CA GLU A 30 0.20 4.11 11.10
C GLU A 30 -0.15 3.36 9.80
N TYR A 31 -0.08 4.05 8.65
CA TYR A 31 -0.32 3.40 7.36
C TYR A 31 0.72 2.33 7.03
N LYS A 32 2.00 2.51 7.40
CA LYS A 32 3.03 1.47 7.24
C LYS A 32 2.72 0.24 8.10
N ALA A 33 2.32 0.45 9.35
CA ALA A 33 1.96 -0.63 10.26
C ALA A 33 0.77 -1.45 9.72
N ASN A 34 -0.20 -0.79 9.08
CA ASN A 34 -1.36 -1.45 8.48
C ASN A 34 -1.06 -2.08 7.11
N ALA A 35 -0.19 -1.48 6.30
CA ALA A 35 0.14 -1.95 4.95
C ALA A 35 1.11 -3.14 4.94
N ALA A 36 2.02 -3.24 5.93
CA ALA A 36 3.00 -4.32 6.02
C ALA A 36 2.38 -5.73 6.09
N PRO A 37 1.40 -6.03 6.97
CA PRO A 37 0.77 -7.35 7.02
C PRO A 37 -0.04 -7.66 5.74
N LEU A 38 -0.68 -6.66 5.14
CA LEU A 38 -1.42 -6.83 3.88
C LEU A 38 -0.49 -7.10 2.69
N HIS A 39 0.67 -6.44 2.65
CA HIS A 39 1.70 -6.71 1.64
C HIS A 39 2.27 -8.13 1.79
N ALA A 40 2.51 -8.59 3.02
CA ALA A 40 2.93 -9.96 3.28
C ALA A 40 1.88 -10.97 2.82
N ALA A 41 0.61 -10.76 3.15
CA ALA A 41 -0.50 -11.61 2.72
C ALA A 41 -0.65 -11.67 1.20
N TYR A 42 -0.53 -10.52 0.50
CA TYR A 42 -0.50 -10.49 -0.96
C TYR A 42 0.67 -11.31 -1.53
N LYS A 43 1.87 -11.18 -0.96
CA LYS A 43 3.04 -11.96 -1.40
C LYS A 43 2.89 -13.46 -1.17
N ASP A 44 2.24 -13.86 -0.08
CA ASP A 44 1.99 -15.27 0.19
C ASP A 44 0.91 -15.83 -0.75
N ALA A 45 -0.15 -15.07 -1.04
CA ALA A 45 -1.16 -15.44 -2.04
C ALA A 45 -0.53 -15.59 -3.44
N GLN A 46 0.30 -14.65 -3.85
CA GLN A 46 1.06 -14.70 -5.10
C GLN A 46 1.96 -15.95 -5.20
N ARG A 47 2.66 -16.31 -4.12
CA ARG A 47 3.49 -17.53 -4.08
C ARG A 47 2.64 -18.79 -4.19
N ALA A 48 1.50 -18.84 -3.49
CA ALA A 48 0.59 -19.99 -3.52
C ALA A 48 0.00 -20.20 -4.93
N HIS A 49 -0.44 -19.12 -5.57
CA HIS A 49 -0.92 -19.16 -6.95
C HIS A 49 0.18 -19.63 -7.92
N ALA A 50 1.38 -19.04 -7.86
CA ALA A 50 2.50 -19.45 -8.70
C ALA A 50 2.89 -20.92 -8.50
N ALA A 51 2.84 -21.44 -7.28
CA ALA A 51 3.13 -22.84 -6.98
C ALA A 51 2.11 -23.78 -7.65
N LEU A 52 0.82 -23.44 -7.64
CA LEU A 52 -0.22 -24.24 -8.30
C LEU A 52 -0.08 -24.23 -9.83
N VAL A 53 0.30 -23.09 -10.41
CA VAL A 53 0.58 -22.99 -11.85
C VAL A 53 1.78 -23.85 -12.22
N ALA A 54 2.88 -23.75 -11.47
CA ALA A 54 4.07 -24.56 -11.70
C ALA A 54 3.79 -26.07 -11.52
N GLU A 55 3.00 -26.45 -10.51
CA GLU A 55 2.56 -27.83 -10.32
C GLU A 55 1.77 -28.33 -11.54
N ARG A 56 0.84 -27.51 -12.06
CA ARG A 56 0.04 -27.86 -13.22
C ARG A 56 0.87 -28.04 -14.48
N GLU A 57 1.83 -27.15 -14.73
CA GLU A 57 2.75 -27.23 -15.87
C GLU A 57 3.63 -28.47 -15.78
N SER A 58 4.17 -28.76 -14.60
CA SER A 58 4.96 -29.96 -14.33
C SER A 58 4.14 -31.22 -14.61
N LEU A 59 2.94 -31.33 -14.05
CA LEU A 59 2.05 -32.48 -14.28
C LEU A 59 1.62 -32.60 -15.74
N ALA A 60 1.36 -31.48 -16.44
CA ALA A 60 1.07 -31.50 -17.87
C ALA A 60 2.21 -32.13 -18.67
N GLN A 61 3.46 -31.75 -18.36
CA GLN A 61 4.64 -32.28 -19.02
C GLN A 61 4.83 -33.76 -18.71
N THR A 62 4.72 -34.17 -17.43
CA THR A 62 4.81 -35.57 -17.02
C THR A 62 3.78 -36.45 -17.71
N LEU A 63 2.51 -36.02 -17.76
CA LEU A 63 1.44 -36.76 -18.43
C LEU A 63 1.67 -36.85 -19.95
N LYS A 64 2.15 -35.77 -20.57
CA LYS A 64 2.48 -35.76 -22.01
C LYS A 64 3.63 -36.70 -22.36
N GLU A 65 4.67 -36.76 -21.54
CA GLU A 65 5.80 -37.68 -21.74
C GLU A 65 5.38 -39.15 -21.59
N PHE A 66 4.50 -39.42 -20.62
CA PHE A 66 3.90 -40.73 -20.43
C PHE A 66 3.03 -41.14 -21.63
N ASP A 67 2.13 -40.27 -22.09
CA ASP A 67 1.27 -40.53 -23.25
C ASP A 67 2.07 -40.75 -24.55
N ALA A 68 3.24 -40.11 -24.66
CA ALA A 68 4.16 -40.30 -25.77
C ALA A 68 5.01 -41.59 -25.68
N GLY A 69 4.93 -42.33 -24.56
CA GLY A 69 5.74 -43.52 -24.31
C GLY A 69 7.22 -43.21 -24.05
N ASN A 70 7.58 -41.95 -23.79
CA ASN A 70 8.97 -41.51 -23.62
C ASN A 70 9.53 -41.84 -22.23
N SER A 71 8.65 -41.90 -21.21
CA SER A 71 9.00 -42.24 -19.84
C SER A 71 7.81 -42.89 -19.15
N ASN A 72 8.07 -43.76 -18.16
CA ASN A 72 7.04 -44.18 -17.22
C ASN A 72 7.36 -43.59 -15.82
N PRO A 73 6.90 -42.35 -15.54
CA PRO A 73 7.13 -41.72 -14.25
C PRO A 73 6.22 -42.28 -13.15
N PHE A 74 5.29 -43.18 -13.47
CA PHE A 74 4.33 -43.76 -12.53
C PHE A 74 4.71 -45.21 -12.21
N THR A 75 4.80 -45.54 -10.94
CA THR A 75 5.13 -46.89 -10.47
C THR A 75 3.89 -47.79 -10.36
N SER A 76 2.69 -47.21 -10.41
CA SER A 76 1.42 -47.92 -10.36
C SER A 76 0.29 -47.18 -11.11
N THR A 77 -0.78 -47.91 -11.43
CA THR A 77 -2.03 -47.34 -11.98
C THR A 77 -2.68 -46.34 -11.02
N ASP A 78 -2.53 -46.56 -9.71
CA ASP A 78 -3.09 -45.67 -8.69
C ASP A 78 -2.38 -44.32 -8.66
N GLU A 79 -1.05 -44.30 -8.79
CA GLU A 79 -0.26 -43.06 -8.91
C GLU A 79 -0.63 -42.27 -10.16
N TYR A 80 -0.78 -42.94 -11.30
CA TYR A 80 -1.24 -42.31 -12.54
C TYR A 80 -2.65 -41.71 -12.40
N THR A 81 -3.56 -42.47 -11.79
CA THR A 81 -4.95 -42.02 -11.57
C THR A 81 -5.00 -40.82 -10.63
N ALA A 82 -4.19 -40.82 -9.57
CA ALA A 82 -4.05 -39.70 -8.65
C ALA A 82 -3.48 -38.46 -9.37
N ALA A 83 -2.45 -38.62 -10.20
CA ALA A 83 -1.87 -37.54 -10.99
C ALA A 83 -2.88 -36.93 -11.97
N LEU A 84 -3.68 -37.74 -12.66
CA LEU A 84 -4.76 -37.28 -13.53
C LEU A 84 -5.84 -36.51 -12.76
N PHE A 85 -6.26 -37.02 -11.61
CA PHE A 85 -7.25 -36.36 -10.76
C PHE A 85 -6.71 -35.01 -10.26
N ARG A 86 -5.45 -34.97 -9.81
CA ARG A 86 -4.78 -33.74 -9.40
C ARG A 86 -4.70 -32.74 -10.55
N PHE A 87 -4.23 -33.17 -11.72
CA PHE A 87 -4.14 -32.33 -12.90
C PHE A 87 -5.48 -31.70 -13.30
N ARG A 88 -6.57 -32.47 -13.22
CA ARG A 88 -7.93 -32.00 -13.55
C ARG A 88 -8.54 -31.06 -12.50
N SER A 89 -8.12 -31.15 -11.24
CA SER A 89 -8.60 -30.26 -10.17
C SER A 89 -7.81 -28.94 -10.08
N LEU A 90 -6.55 -28.92 -10.54
CA LEU A 90 -5.69 -27.73 -10.50
C LEU A 90 -6.29 -26.48 -11.17
N PRO A 91 -7.00 -26.53 -12.31
CA PRO A 91 -7.61 -25.33 -12.89
C PRO A 91 -8.56 -24.59 -11.94
N ALA A 92 -9.41 -25.31 -11.20
CA ALA A 92 -10.31 -24.70 -10.23
C ALA A 92 -9.54 -24.09 -9.05
N LEU A 93 -8.54 -24.80 -8.55
CA LEU A 93 -7.68 -24.30 -7.46
C LEU A 93 -6.87 -23.08 -7.87
N ILE A 94 -6.38 -23.03 -9.11
CA ILE A 94 -5.68 -21.87 -9.67
C ILE A 94 -6.64 -20.68 -9.77
N GLN A 95 -7.88 -20.90 -10.21
CA GLN A 95 -8.89 -19.84 -10.27
C GLN A 95 -9.22 -19.27 -8.88
N ASP A 96 -9.39 -20.15 -7.88
CA ASP A 96 -9.63 -19.74 -6.50
C ASP A 96 -8.43 -18.99 -5.91
N ALA A 97 -7.20 -19.46 -6.19
CA ALA A 97 -5.97 -18.79 -5.76
C ALA A 97 -5.77 -17.43 -6.43
N TYR A 98 -6.09 -17.31 -7.73
CA TYR A 98 -6.06 -16.03 -8.45
C TYR A 98 -7.03 -15.03 -7.82
N LYS A 99 -8.26 -15.46 -7.50
CA LYS A 99 -9.22 -14.59 -6.82
C LYS A 99 -8.73 -14.15 -5.44
N ALA A 100 -8.12 -15.05 -4.68
CA ALA A 100 -7.54 -14.72 -3.38
C ALA A 100 -6.35 -13.76 -3.49
N GLU A 101 -5.52 -13.89 -4.53
CA GLU A 101 -4.44 -12.94 -4.84
C GLU A 101 -5.00 -11.56 -5.19
N ASP A 102 -6.04 -11.50 -6.03
CA ASP A 102 -6.72 -10.26 -6.43
C ASP A 102 -7.36 -9.55 -5.23
N ASP A 103 -8.10 -10.27 -4.39
CA ASP A 103 -8.71 -9.74 -3.15
C ASP A 103 -7.65 -9.20 -2.18
N ALA A 104 -6.50 -9.88 -2.06
CA ALA A 104 -5.37 -9.45 -1.23
C ALA A 104 -4.67 -8.20 -1.80
N GLN A 105 -4.51 -8.15 -3.13
CA GLN A 105 -3.97 -6.97 -3.83
C GLN A 105 -4.89 -5.76 -3.64
N ASP A 106 -6.20 -5.94 -3.84
CA ASP A 106 -7.21 -4.89 -3.65
C ASP A 106 -7.19 -4.34 -2.22
N SER A 107 -7.10 -5.23 -1.24
CA SER A 107 -7.01 -4.86 0.18
C SER A 107 -5.74 -4.06 0.48
N TYR A 108 -4.60 -4.48 -0.06
CA TYR A 108 -3.33 -3.77 0.06
C TYR A 108 -3.41 -2.37 -0.60
N MET A 109 -3.93 -2.30 -1.83
CA MET A 109 -4.03 -1.05 -2.58
C MET A 109 -4.99 -0.04 -1.93
N ARG A 110 -6.08 -0.48 -1.31
CA ARG A 110 -6.98 0.42 -0.56
C ARG A 110 -6.27 1.13 0.58
N VAL A 111 -5.39 0.45 1.31
CA VAL A 111 -4.60 1.07 2.38
C VAL A 111 -3.56 2.04 1.82
N VAL A 112 -2.91 1.67 0.71
CA VAL A 112 -1.95 2.54 0.02
C VAL A 112 -2.62 3.83 -0.50
N TRP A 113 -3.79 3.72 -1.14
CA TRP A 113 -4.53 4.89 -1.64
C TRP A 113 -5.12 5.73 -0.51
N ALA A 114 -5.62 5.10 0.56
CA ALA A 114 -6.08 5.82 1.74
C ALA A 114 -4.95 6.66 2.35
N LYS A 115 -3.73 6.13 2.38
CA LYS A 115 -2.52 6.86 2.79
C LYS A 115 -2.26 8.06 1.89
N GLU A 116 -2.26 7.88 0.57
CA GLU A 116 -2.02 8.98 -0.39
C GLU A 116 -3.05 10.10 -0.23
N GLY A 117 -4.34 9.76 -0.15
CA GLY A 117 -5.41 10.75 0.04
C GLY A 117 -5.34 11.48 1.38
N ALA A 118 -4.99 10.79 2.47
CA ALA A 118 -4.83 11.41 3.78
C ALA A 118 -3.65 12.40 3.81
N VAL A 119 -2.52 12.02 3.20
CA VAL A 119 -1.35 12.90 3.05
C VAL A 119 -1.68 14.11 2.17
N GLU A 120 -2.38 13.92 1.06
CA GLU A 120 -2.81 15.01 0.18
C GLU A 120 -3.73 16.00 0.91
N THR A 121 -4.71 15.50 1.66
CA THR A 121 -5.63 16.33 2.45
C THR A 121 -4.87 17.18 3.47
N LEU A 122 -3.95 16.57 4.23
CA LEU A 122 -3.13 17.28 5.20
C LEU A 122 -2.26 18.38 4.55
N MET A 123 -1.70 18.10 3.36
CA MET A 123 -0.93 19.10 2.60
C MET A 123 -1.80 20.28 2.15
N GLN A 124 -3.01 20.01 1.65
CA GLN A 124 -3.94 21.06 1.23
C GLN A 124 -4.38 21.95 2.40
N ASP A 125 -4.72 21.35 3.54
CA ASP A 125 -5.08 22.09 4.75
C ASP A 125 -3.91 22.96 5.24
N THR A 126 -2.69 22.40 5.26
CA THR A 126 -1.48 23.13 5.66
C THR A 126 -1.20 24.31 4.71
N LEU A 127 -1.36 24.13 3.39
CA LEU A 127 -1.18 25.20 2.41
C LEU A 127 -2.20 26.34 2.61
N LYS A 128 -3.46 25.99 2.88
CA LYS A 128 -4.51 26.97 3.16
C LYS A 128 -4.22 27.77 4.43
N GLU A 129 -3.68 27.13 5.47
CA GLU A 129 -3.22 27.82 6.68
C GLU A 129 -2.05 28.77 6.40
N ILE A 130 -1.06 28.32 5.61
CA ILE A 130 0.09 29.15 5.18
C ILE A 130 -0.40 30.40 4.45
N ASP A 131 -1.31 30.25 3.49
CA ASP A 131 -1.83 31.36 2.69
C ASP A 131 -2.64 32.33 3.55
N THR A 132 -3.46 31.82 4.47
CA THR A 132 -4.20 32.64 5.44
C THR A 132 -3.23 33.47 6.28
N ARG A 133 -2.17 32.86 6.82
CA ARG A 133 -1.19 33.58 7.64
C ARG A 133 -0.39 34.60 6.83
N ARG A 134 -0.07 34.31 5.57
CA ARG A 134 0.56 35.28 4.66
C ARG A 134 -0.31 36.51 4.45
N ALA A 135 -1.63 36.32 4.30
CA ALA A 135 -2.58 37.43 4.17
C ALA A 135 -2.64 38.28 5.45
N GLU A 136 -2.69 37.64 6.63
CA GLU A 136 -2.66 38.34 7.92
C GLU A 136 -1.37 39.15 8.11
N LEU A 137 -0.20 38.54 7.88
CA LEU A 137 1.08 39.22 7.99
C LEU A 137 1.18 40.41 7.03
N LYS A 138 0.68 40.25 5.79
CA LYS A 138 0.61 41.36 4.84
C LYS A 138 -0.26 42.50 5.35
N ALA A 139 -1.43 42.19 5.90
CA ALA A 139 -2.32 43.19 6.50
C ALA A 139 -1.68 43.89 7.71
N GLU A 140 -0.96 43.15 8.57
CA GLU A 140 -0.17 43.71 9.68
C GLU A 140 0.92 44.67 9.17
N PHE A 141 1.67 44.27 8.13
CA PHE A 141 2.70 45.12 7.51
C PHE A 141 2.13 46.38 6.86
N ASP A 142 1.02 46.25 6.13
CA ASP A 142 0.36 47.38 5.48
C ASP A 142 -0.17 48.37 6.54
N ALA A 143 -0.78 47.88 7.63
CA ALA A 143 -1.25 48.71 8.74
C ALA A 143 -0.10 49.50 9.40
N LEU A 144 1.08 48.89 9.57
CA LEU A 144 2.26 49.57 10.11
C LEU A 144 2.79 50.66 9.17
N ARG A 145 2.63 50.48 7.85
CA ARG A 145 3.09 51.43 6.81
C ARG A 145 2.30 52.74 6.79
N PHE A 146 1.04 52.73 7.24
CA PHE A 146 0.17 53.91 7.31
C PHE A 146 0.17 54.63 8.68
N THR A 147 0.94 54.14 9.65
CA THR A 147 1.09 54.76 11.00
C THR A 147 2.39 55.55 11.21
N ARG A 148 3.15 55.83 10.14
CA ARG A 148 4.27 56.79 10.14
C ARG A 148 3.91 57.99 9.29
#